data_AF-A0A0S8DIF0-F1
#
_entry.id   AF-A0A0S8DIF0-F1
#
_cell.length_a   1.000
_cell.length_b   1.000
_cell.length_c   1.000
_cell.angle_alpha   90.00
_cell.angle_beta   90.00
_cell.angle_gamma   90.00
#
_symmetry.space_group_name_H-M   'P 1'
#
loop_
_entity.id
_entity.type
_entity.pdbx_description
1 polymer ?
#
loop_
_entity_poly.entity_id
_entity_poly.type
_entity_poly.pdbx_seq_one_letter_code
_entity_poly.pdbx_strand_id
1 'polypeptide(L)'
;MGSTRLEEKLAKSGTAGLCIVGKTETENIGIDKIVKNVVANPAIRVLVLAGKDTPGHKSGRTIHALWKNGVDRNRRVIGSDGRRPILKNVTVSEIKKFRQQITIEDMMGCENTRTITRAIKDLAAQFPALPDSGCGCHGDCSDQPAVAPISVTMPSPAISKVKAKKFSKSAIKLDKAGYFVILPSKKTSSLLVEHYSYDNRLLRKIEGKNGRDIYLTIIENNWVSDLGHAAYLGKELARAELSIKKGLKFVQDGA
;
A
#
# COMPACT_ATOMS: atom_id res chain seq x y z
N MET A 1 10.85 -1.49 -4.24
CA MET A 1 10.38 -2.81 -3.77
C MET A 1 10.16 -2.81 -2.26
N GLY A 2 10.01 -3.96 -1.61
CA GLY A 2 9.67 -4.16 -0.19
C GLY A 2 10.59 -3.51 0.85
N SER A 3 11.74 -2.95 0.44
CA SER A 3 12.62 -2.12 1.26
C SER A 3 11.89 -1.02 2.01
N THR A 4 12.25 -0.82 3.28
CA THR A 4 11.64 0.17 4.15
C THR A 4 12.35 1.52 3.99
N ARG A 5 11.60 2.60 3.71
CA ARG A 5 12.09 3.99 3.62
C ARG A 5 13.07 4.28 2.46
N LEU A 6 13.20 3.39 1.48
CA LEU A 6 14.03 3.69 0.30
C LEU A 6 13.38 4.77 -0.57
N GLU A 7 12.07 4.65 -0.75
CA GLU A 7 11.20 5.59 -1.44
C GLU A 7 11.23 6.99 -0.81
N GLU A 8 11.20 7.08 0.52
CA GLU A 8 11.27 8.38 1.23
C GLU A 8 12.61 9.08 1.00
N LYS A 9 13.72 8.32 1.03
CA LYS A 9 15.05 8.86 0.78
C LYS A 9 15.21 9.33 -0.66
N LEU A 10 14.69 8.56 -1.63
CA LEU A 10 14.74 8.92 -3.04
C LEU A 10 13.84 10.12 -3.34
N ALA A 11 12.64 10.20 -2.76
CA ALA A 11 11.76 11.36 -2.91
C ALA A 11 12.43 12.65 -2.40
N LYS A 12 13.10 12.59 -1.23
CA LYS A 12 13.82 13.73 -0.65
C LYS A 12 15.07 14.13 -1.41
N SER A 13 15.62 13.25 -2.26
CA SER A 13 16.85 13.54 -3.01
C SER A 13 16.66 14.58 -4.10
N GLY A 14 15.42 14.86 -4.54
CA GLY A 14 15.14 15.81 -5.62
C GLY A 14 15.86 15.47 -6.93
N THR A 15 16.09 14.17 -7.19
CA THR A 15 16.87 13.72 -8.36
C THR A 15 16.18 14.16 -9.66
N ALA A 16 16.86 14.98 -10.47
CA ALA A 16 16.40 15.34 -11.80
C ALA A 16 16.13 14.09 -12.66
N GLY A 17 15.01 14.07 -13.37
CA GLY A 17 14.55 12.92 -14.15
C GLY A 17 13.67 11.91 -13.38
N LEU A 18 13.53 12.06 -12.05
CA LEU A 18 12.59 11.23 -11.28
C LEU A 18 11.16 11.80 -11.35
N CYS A 19 10.24 11.12 -12.05
CA CYS A 19 8.84 11.54 -12.14
C CYS A 19 8.01 11.13 -10.91
N ILE A 20 8.10 9.86 -10.52
CA ILE A 20 7.33 9.28 -9.43
C ILE A 20 8.15 8.18 -8.74
N VAL A 21 8.06 8.09 -7.42
CA VAL A 21 8.69 7.02 -6.63
C VAL A 21 7.67 6.46 -5.65
N GLY A 22 7.69 5.14 -5.45
CA GLY A 22 6.78 4.49 -4.54
C GLY A 22 7.20 3.07 -4.19
N LYS A 23 6.63 2.56 -3.11
CA LYS A 23 6.76 1.17 -2.68
C LYS A 23 5.67 0.31 -3.32
N THR A 24 5.99 -0.94 -3.64
CA THR A 24 4.99 -1.92 -4.09
C THR A 24 5.30 -3.29 -3.50
N GLU A 25 4.39 -3.77 -2.66
CA GLU A 25 4.53 -5.02 -1.93
C GLU A 25 3.80 -6.18 -2.59
N THR A 26 2.63 -5.91 -3.17
CA THR A 26 1.77 -6.95 -3.74
C THR A 26 1.97 -7.10 -5.25
N GLU A 27 1.95 -8.34 -5.69
CA GLU A 27 2.11 -8.82 -7.06
C GLU A 27 0.83 -8.75 -7.91
N ASN A 28 -0.21 -8.08 -7.39
CA ASN A 28 -1.51 -7.92 -8.03
C ASN A 28 -1.98 -6.46 -8.03
N ILE A 29 -2.69 -6.02 -6.98
CA ILE A 29 -3.28 -4.69 -6.85
C ILE A 29 -2.21 -3.60 -6.91
N GLY A 30 -1.02 -3.85 -6.35
CA GLY A 30 0.11 -2.94 -6.46
C GLY A 30 0.54 -2.73 -7.91
N ILE A 31 0.66 -3.82 -8.66
CA ILE A 31 1.02 -3.79 -10.09
C ILE A 31 -0.07 -3.15 -10.94
N ASP A 32 -1.35 -3.44 -10.67
CA ASP A 32 -2.49 -2.78 -11.34
C ASP A 32 -2.36 -1.25 -11.24
N LYS A 33 -2.01 -0.72 -10.07
CA LYS A 33 -1.83 0.73 -9.84
C LYS A 33 -0.63 1.29 -10.60
N ILE A 34 0.50 0.56 -10.63
CA ILE A 34 1.69 0.97 -11.41
C ILE A 34 1.33 1.08 -12.89
N VAL A 35 0.72 0.04 -13.46
CA VAL A 35 0.36 0.00 -14.89
C VAL A 35 -0.54 1.19 -15.25
N LYS A 36 -1.58 1.47 -14.45
CA LYS A 36 -2.47 2.62 -14.70
C LYS A 36 -1.74 3.95 -14.65
N ASN A 37 -0.92 4.16 -13.63
CA ASN A 37 -0.21 5.43 -13.45
C ASN A 37 0.81 5.68 -14.58
N VAL A 38 1.51 4.63 -15.02
CA VAL A 38 2.46 4.72 -16.13
C VAL A 38 1.74 4.99 -17.45
N VAL A 39 0.70 4.22 -17.77
CA VAL A 39 -0.04 4.35 -19.03
C VAL A 39 -0.78 5.69 -19.15
N ALA A 40 -1.14 6.31 -18.04
CA ALA A 40 -1.77 7.62 -17.98
C ALA A 40 -0.80 8.78 -18.29
N ASN A 41 0.51 8.57 -18.16
CA ASN A 41 1.51 9.61 -18.41
C ASN A 41 2.56 9.14 -19.45
N PRO A 42 2.41 9.52 -20.73
CA PRO A 42 3.34 9.15 -21.81
C PRO A 42 4.79 9.61 -21.59
N ALA A 43 5.04 10.62 -20.76
CA ALA A 43 6.39 11.07 -20.43
C ALA A 43 7.18 10.06 -19.58
N ILE A 44 6.49 9.12 -18.92
CA ILE A 44 7.15 8.03 -18.17
C ILE A 44 7.57 6.96 -19.17
N ARG A 45 8.88 6.89 -19.44
CA ARG A 45 9.51 5.99 -20.43
C ARG A 45 10.42 4.94 -19.82
N VAL A 46 10.77 5.06 -18.55
CA VAL A 46 11.63 4.12 -17.85
C VAL A 46 11.05 3.81 -16.47
N LEU A 47 11.08 2.54 -16.08
CA LEU A 47 10.73 2.07 -14.75
C LEU A 47 11.94 1.39 -14.09
N VAL A 48 12.48 2.02 -13.06
CA VAL A 48 13.58 1.46 -12.27
C VAL A 48 13.01 0.55 -11.17
N LEU A 49 13.38 -0.73 -11.17
CA LEU A 49 13.00 -1.68 -10.13
C LEU A 49 14.13 -1.78 -9.10
N ALA A 50 14.04 -1.03 -8.00
CA ALA A 50 15.07 -1.01 -6.95
C ALA A 50 14.57 -1.48 -5.58
N GLY A 51 15.49 -1.95 -4.74
CA GLY A 51 15.25 -2.47 -3.40
C GLY A 51 15.00 -3.97 -3.34
N LYS A 52 14.86 -4.50 -2.11
CA LYS A 52 14.62 -5.92 -1.84
C LYS A 52 13.20 -6.32 -2.22
N ASP A 53 13.07 -7.43 -2.92
CA ASP A 53 11.76 -7.97 -3.29
C ASP A 53 11.04 -8.52 -2.06
N THR A 54 9.71 -8.44 -2.06
CA THR A 54 8.90 -8.86 -0.90
C THR A 54 8.83 -10.39 -0.87
N PRO A 55 9.23 -11.07 0.23
CA PRO A 55 9.16 -12.52 0.31
C PRO A 55 7.75 -13.06 0.02
N GLY A 56 7.68 -14.12 -0.79
CA GLY A 56 6.43 -14.73 -1.23
C GLY A 56 5.70 -13.96 -2.35
N HIS A 57 5.51 -12.65 -2.21
CA HIS A 57 4.84 -11.85 -3.24
C HIS A 57 5.71 -11.70 -4.49
N LYS A 58 7.01 -11.47 -4.34
CA LYS A 58 7.97 -11.29 -5.44
C LYS A 58 7.47 -10.26 -6.46
N SER A 59 7.02 -9.10 -5.98
CA SER A 59 6.38 -8.07 -6.81
C SER A 59 7.32 -7.54 -7.89
N GLY A 60 8.64 -7.47 -7.62
CA GLY A 60 9.62 -6.91 -8.57
C GLY A 60 9.81 -7.85 -9.76
N ARG A 61 10.06 -9.13 -9.46
CA ARG A 61 10.11 -10.17 -10.49
C ARG A 61 8.82 -10.29 -11.27
N THR A 62 7.67 -10.09 -10.62
CA THR A 62 6.37 -10.12 -11.28
C THR A 62 6.20 -8.94 -12.25
N ILE A 63 6.63 -7.73 -11.89
CA ILE A 63 6.61 -6.57 -12.81
C ILE A 63 7.52 -6.84 -14.01
N HIS A 64 8.72 -7.35 -13.78
CA HIS A 64 9.65 -7.69 -14.86
C HIS A 64 9.07 -8.78 -15.80
N ALA A 65 8.45 -9.82 -15.25
CA ALA A 65 7.77 -10.87 -16.02
C ALA A 65 6.56 -10.33 -16.81
N LEU A 66 5.76 -9.43 -16.22
CA LEU A 66 4.66 -8.76 -16.90
C LEU A 66 5.15 -7.93 -18.09
N TRP A 67 6.24 -7.18 -17.90
CA TRP A 67 6.83 -6.38 -18.97
C TRP A 67 7.31 -7.26 -20.13
N LYS A 68 8.03 -8.35 -19.82
CA LYS A 68 8.58 -9.26 -20.82
C LYS A 68 7.51 -10.08 -21.53
N ASN A 69 6.60 -10.70 -20.77
CA ASN A 69 5.75 -11.79 -21.27
C ASN A 69 4.26 -11.42 -21.34
N GLY A 70 3.80 -10.38 -20.63
CA GLY A 70 2.38 -10.04 -20.52
C GLY A 70 1.61 -10.99 -19.60
N VAL A 71 0.34 -11.21 -19.93
CA VAL A 71 -0.60 -12.05 -19.15
C VAL A 71 -1.24 -13.14 -20.01
N ASP A 72 -1.64 -14.23 -19.37
CA ASP A 72 -2.41 -15.30 -20.01
C ASP A 72 -3.92 -14.97 -20.13
N ARG A 73 -4.71 -15.93 -20.62
CA ARG A 73 -6.16 -15.82 -20.76
C ARG A 73 -6.89 -15.58 -19.43
N ASN A 74 -6.32 -16.03 -18.32
CA ASN A 74 -6.85 -15.88 -16.96
C ASN A 74 -6.29 -14.63 -16.26
N ARG A 75 -5.62 -13.73 -17.00
CA ARG A 75 -5.04 -12.49 -16.49
C ARG A 75 -3.89 -12.73 -15.50
N ARG A 76 -3.31 -13.93 -15.50
CA ARG A 76 -2.14 -14.27 -14.71
C ARG A 76 -0.88 -13.80 -15.44
N VAL A 77 0.05 -13.19 -14.73
CA VAL A 77 1.35 -12.79 -15.28
C VAL A 77 2.17 -14.02 -15.67
N ILE A 78 2.58 -14.09 -16.93
CA ILE A 78 3.31 -15.23 -17.48
C ILE A 78 4.76 -15.19 -16.98
N GLY A 79 5.22 -16.27 -16.34
CA GLY A 79 6.57 -16.39 -15.78
C GLY A 79 6.77 -15.69 -14.43
N SER A 80 5.68 -15.33 -13.73
CA SER A 80 5.77 -14.83 -12.36
C SER A 80 5.72 -15.96 -11.33
N ASP A 81 6.69 -15.94 -10.41
CA ASP A 81 6.76 -16.79 -9.22
C ASP A 81 5.93 -16.27 -8.03
N GLY A 82 5.17 -15.19 -8.21
CA GLY A 82 4.35 -14.61 -7.15
C GLY A 82 3.27 -15.59 -6.69
N ARG A 83 2.80 -15.45 -5.45
CA ARG A 83 1.74 -16.30 -4.89
C ARG A 83 0.43 -16.17 -5.69
N ARG A 84 0.02 -14.93 -6.01
CA ARG A 84 -1.24 -14.61 -6.74
C ARG A 84 -1.04 -13.47 -7.76
N PRO A 85 -0.25 -13.67 -8.83
CA PRO A 85 0.07 -12.67 -9.83
C PRO A 85 -1.04 -12.57 -10.88
N ILE A 86 -2.25 -12.18 -10.46
CA ILE A 86 -3.43 -12.04 -11.33
C ILE A 86 -3.86 -10.57 -11.33
N LEU A 87 -3.87 -9.95 -12.51
CA LEU A 87 -4.18 -8.53 -12.67
C LEU A 87 -5.65 -8.36 -13.05
N LYS A 88 -6.50 -7.98 -12.10
CA LYS A 88 -7.96 -7.88 -12.35
C LYS A 88 -8.40 -6.48 -12.74
N ASN A 89 -7.58 -5.45 -12.53
CA ASN A 89 -8.03 -4.06 -12.66
C ASN A 89 -7.46 -3.32 -13.88
N VAL A 90 -6.60 -3.95 -14.71
CA VAL A 90 -5.98 -3.32 -15.90
C VAL A 90 -6.21 -4.11 -17.19
N THR A 91 -6.87 -3.57 -18.19
CA THR A 91 -7.16 -4.23 -19.48
C THR A 91 -5.92 -4.78 -20.19
N VAL A 92 -6.11 -5.76 -21.09
CA VAL A 92 -5.01 -6.31 -21.90
C VAL A 92 -4.37 -5.23 -22.78
N SER A 93 -5.17 -4.27 -23.24
CA SER A 93 -4.70 -3.10 -24.00
C SER A 93 -3.78 -2.21 -23.14
N GLU A 94 -4.17 -1.90 -21.89
CA GLU A 94 -3.31 -1.16 -20.96
C GLU A 94 -2.00 -1.90 -20.68
N ILE A 95 -2.03 -3.22 -20.51
CA ILE A 95 -0.81 -4.04 -20.34
C ILE A 95 0.09 -3.94 -21.58
N LYS A 96 -0.48 -4.03 -22.78
CA LYS A 96 0.29 -3.90 -24.02
C LYS A 96 0.91 -2.51 -24.15
N LYS A 97 0.14 -1.45 -23.87
CA LYS A 97 0.64 -0.07 -23.89
C LYS A 97 1.74 0.14 -22.85
N PHE A 98 1.57 -0.36 -21.63
CA PHE A 98 2.61 -0.34 -20.60
C PHE A 98 3.92 -0.97 -21.09
N ARG A 99 3.84 -2.18 -21.66
CA ARG A 99 5.00 -2.91 -22.19
C ARG A 99 5.74 -2.17 -23.29
N GLN A 100 5.02 -1.45 -24.15
CA GLN A 100 5.59 -0.69 -25.26
C GLN A 100 6.11 0.68 -24.84
N GLN A 101 5.47 1.31 -23.85
CA GLN A 101 5.78 2.66 -23.43
C GLN A 101 7.10 2.73 -22.63
N ILE A 102 7.36 1.73 -21.78
CA ILE A 102 8.49 1.75 -20.86
C ILE A 102 9.56 0.70 -21.16
N THR A 103 10.80 1.04 -20.81
CA THR A 103 11.88 0.07 -20.55
C THR A 103 12.01 -0.15 -19.05
N ILE A 104 12.50 -1.32 -18.65
CA ILE A 104 12.79 -1.62 -17.23
C ILE A 104 14.30 -1.61 -17.02
N GLU A 105 14.73 -0.86 -16.00
CA GLU A 105 16.07 -0.96 -15.43
C GLU A 105 15.99 -1.84 -14.18
N ASP A 106 16.60 -3.03 -14.22
CA ASP A 106 16.61 -3.97 -13.10
C ASP A 106 17.74 -3.64 -12.12
N MET A 107 17.38 -3.02 -11.00
CA MET A 107 18.26 -2.77 -9.87
C MET A 107 17.77 -3.52 -8.63
N MET A 108 17.07 -4.66 -8.80
CA MET A 108 16.51 -5.41 -7.68
C MET A 108 17.61 -5.86 -6.72
N GLY A 109 17.36 -5.71 -5.42
CA GLY A 109 18.35 -5.93 -4.36
C GLY A 109 19.25 -4.73 -4.06
N CYS A 110 19.33 -3.73 -4.94
CA CYS A 110 20.06 -2.50 -4.66
C CYS A 110 19.26 -1.58 -3.73
N GLU A 111 19.82 -1.26 -2.56
CA GLU A 111 19.24 -0.30 -1.59
C GLU A 111 20.09 0.98 -1.47
N ASN A 112 21.17 1.10 -2.25
CA ASN A 112 22.07 2.25 -2.21
C ASN A 112 21.48 3.41 -3.02
N THR A 113 21.06 4.46 -2.31
CA THR A 113 20.43 5.64 -2.92
C THR A 113 21.35 6.37 -3.89
N ARG A 114 22.66 6.43 -3.63
CA ARG A 114 23.61 7.11 -4.52
C ARG A 114 23.70 6.41 -5.87
N THR A 115 23.79 5.08 -5.86
CA THR A 115 23.82 4.25 -7.07
C THR A 115 22.53 4.40 -7.86
N ILE A 116 21.38 4.34 -7.19
CA ILE A 116 20.06 4.48 -7.84
C ILE A 116 19.90 5.89 -8.43
N THR A 117 20.25 6.95 -7.69
CA THR A 117 20.20 8.33 -8.17
C THR A 117 21.11 8.54 -9.38
N ARG A 118 22.30 7.94 -9.41
CA ARG A 118 23.18 7.99 -10.58
C ARG A 118 22.54 7.33 -11.80
N ALA A 119 22.02 6.11 -11.64
CA ALA A 119 21.32 5.41 -12.71
C ALA A 119 20.14 6.22 -13.27
N ILE A 120 19.34 6.86 -12.38
CA ILE A 120 18.23 7.74 -12.81
C ILE A 120 18.74 8.90 -13.67
N LYS A 121 19.84 9.56 -13.29
CA LYS A 121 20.42 10.66 -14.08
C LYS A 121 20.93 10.19 -15.44
N ASP A 122 21.62 9.05 -15.46
CA ASP A 122 22.15 8.47 -16.69
C ASP A 122 21.01 8.08 -17.65
N LEU A 123 19.93 7.51 -17.12
CA LEU A 123 18.72 7.18 -17.87
C LEU A 123 17.99 8.45 -18.36
N ALA A 124 17.89 9.49 -17.55
CA ALA A 124 17.27 10.75 -17.95
C ALA A 124 18.02 11.43 -19.11
N ALA A 125 19.34 11.26 -19.20
CA ALA A 125 20.13 11.75 -20.32
C ALA A 125 19.91 10.93 -21.61
N GLN A 126 19.66 9.62 -21.49
CA GLN A 126 19.38 8.72 -22.63
C GLN A 126 17.95 8.87 -23.15
N PHE A 127 17.02 9.21 -22.28
CA PHE A 127 15.62 9.47 -22.58
C PHE A 127 15.33 10.95 -22.32
N PRO A 128 15.86 11.86 -23.15
CA PRO A 128 15.52 13.27 -23.00
C PRO A 128 14.01 13.43 -23.05
N ALA A 129 13.52 14.49 -22.39
CA ALA A 129 12.13 14.86 -22.51
C ALA A 129 11.75 14.85 -24.00
N LEU A 130 10.57 14.31 -24.30
CA LEU A 130 10.00 14.50 -25.63
C LEU A 130 10.21 15.99 -25.95
N PRO A 131 10.78 16.33 -27.12
CA PRO A 131 10.82 17.72 -27.52
C PRO A 131 9.42 18.22 -27.28
N ASP A 132 9.29 19.36 -26.60
CA ASP A 132 8.02 20.03 -26.52
C ASP A 132 7.44 19.86 -27.92
N SER A 133 6.33 19.15 -28.05
CA SER A 133 5.42 19.48 -29.12
C SER A 133 5.04 20.89 -28.75
N GLY A 134 5.91 21.82 -29.12
CA GLY A 134 5.66 23.22 -29.11
C GLY A 134 4.32 23.26 -29.80
N CYS A 135 3.35 23.83 -29.11
CA CYS A 135 2.37 24.58 -29.85
C CYS A 135 3.20 25.40 -30.85
N GLY A 136 3.13 25.02 -32.13
CA GLY A 136 3.80 25.71 -33.23
C GLY A 136 3.11 27.05 -33.48
N CYS A 137 2.79 27.79 -32.42
CA CYS A 137 2.12 29.06 -32.47
C CYS A 137 3.18 30.16 -32.64
N HIS A 138 3.74 30.20 -33.85
CA HIS A 138 4.10 31.45 -34.49
C HIS A 138 3.01 31.72 -35.54
N GLY A 139 2.06 32.58 -35.18
CA GLY A 139 0.96 32.98 -36.08
C GLY A 139 -0.41 32.49 -35.61
N ASP A 140 -1.33 33.44 -35.61
CA ASP A 140 -2.75 33.41 -35.27
C ASP A 140 -3.40 32.07 -34.91
N CYS A 141 -3.93 32.01 -33.69
CA CYS A 141 -4.81 30.97 -33.21
C CYS A 141 -6.22 31.16 -33.81
N SER A 142 -6.39 30.75 -35.06
CA SER A 142 -7.69 30.38 -35.60
C SER A 142 -7.51 29.19 -36.54
N ASP A 143 -8.32 28.16 -36.28
CA ASP A 143 -8.50 27.00 -37.17
C ASP A 143 -7.37 25.98 -37.30
N GLN A 144 -7.15 25.18 -36.24
CA GLN A 144 -6.93 23.74 -36.44
C GLN A 144 -7.66 22.93 -35.37
N PRO A 145 -8.32 21.81 -35.74
CA PRO A 145 -9.08 21.01 -34.81
C PRO A 145 -8.10 20.38 -33.82
N ALA A 146 -8.29 20.70 -32.53
CA ALA A 146 -7.64 19.99 -31.45
C ALA A 146 -7.74 18.50 -31.72
N VAL A 147 -6.59 17.81 -31.83
CA VAL A 147 -6.57 16.34 -31.82
C VAL A 147 -7.22 15.96 -30.49
N ALA A 148 -8.49 15.59 -30.56
CA ALA A 148 -9.27 15.28 -29.39
C ALA A 148 -8.48 14.19 -28.65
N PRO A 149 -8.27 14.33 -27.33
CA PRO A 149 -7.75 13.21 -26.57
C PRO A 149 -8.67 12.04 -26.91
N ILE A 150 -8.09 10.94 -27.40
CA ILE A 150 -8.83 9.70 -27.59
C ILE A 150 -9.24 9.29 -26.18
N SER A 151 -10.41 9.78 -25.76
CA SER A 151 -11.13 9.35 -24.57
C SER A 151 -11.56 7.93 -24.90
N VAL A 152 -10.66 6.98 -24.61
CA VAL A 152 -11.06 5.59 -24.45
C VAL A 152 -11.82 5.56 -23.14
N THR A 153 -13.09 5.96 -23.19
CA THR A 153 -14.04 5.86 -22.08
C THR A 153 -14.40 4.39 -21.93
N MET A 154 -13.44 3.58 -21.48
CA MET A 154 -13.75 2.22 -21.09
C MET A 154 -14.58 2.30 -19.80
N PRO A 155 -15.72 1.61 -19.72
CA PRO A 155 -16.47 1.49 -18.48
C PRO A 155 -15.61 0.70 -17.49
N SER A 156 -14.81 1.39 -16.70
CA SER A 156 -14.34 0.83 -15.43
C SER A 156 -15.62 0.59 -14.62
N PRO A 157 -15.86 -0.63 -14.11
CA PRO A 157 -17.04 -0.90 -13.31
C PRO A 157 -17.16 0.18 -12.24
N ALA A 158 -18.31 0.85 -12.18
CA ALA A 158 -18.55 1.90 -11.22
C ALA A 158 -18.53 1.27 -9.84
N ILE A 159 -17.39 1.36 -9.16
CA ILE A 159 -17.24 0.84 -7.81
C ILE A 159 -18.12 1.71 -6.91
N SER A 160 -19.09 1.11 -6.23
CA SER A 160 -19.94 1.79 -5.27
C SER A 160 -19.08 2.31 -4.11
N LYS A 161 -18.80 3.62 -4.11
CA LYS A 161 -18.12 4.29 -3.00
C LYS A 161 -19.13 4.52 -1.88
N VAL A 162 -19.02 3.75 -0.80
CA VAL A 162 -19.84 3.96 0.40
C VAL A 162 -19.14 4.97 1.32
N LYS A 163 -19.79 6.11 1.59
CA LYS A 163 -19.31 7.06 2.61
C LYS A 163 -19.63 6.51 4.01
N ALA A 164 -18.64 6.52 4.90
CA ALA A 164 -18.85 6.13 6.29
C ALA A 164 -19.84 7.10 6.97
N LYS A 165 -20.76 6.56 7.77
CA LYS A 165 -21.67 7.34 8.61
C LYS A 165 -21.01 7.67 9.94
N LYS A 166 -21.33 8.82 10.53
CA LYS A 166 -20.90 9.18 11.89
C LYS A 166 -21.76 8.41 12.89
N PHE A 167 -21.13 7.62 13.75
CA PHE A 167 -21.79 6.94 14.87
C PHE A 167 -21.47 7.65 16.19
N SER A 168 -22.41 7.65 17.14
CA SER A 168 -22.18 8.18 18.49
C SER A 168 -21.24 7.26 19.28
N LYS A 169 -20.59 7.79 20.34
CA LYS A 169 -19.74 6.98 21.24
C LYS A 169 -20.50 5.79 21.84
N SER A 170 -21.79 5.98 22.16
CA SER A 170 -22.73 4.96 22.65
C SER A 170 -23.15 3.89 21.64
N ALA A 171 -22.60 3.87 20.42
CA ALA A 171 -22.96 2.89 19.41
C ALA A 171 -22.28 1.52 19.62
N ILE A 172 -21.27 1.44 20.50
CA ILE A 172 -20.64 0.17 20.83
C ILE A 172 -21.58 -0.57 21.78
N LYS A 173 -22.09 -1.72 21.32
CA LYS A 173 -22.93 -2.58 22.13
C LYS A 173 -22.08 -3.23 23.21
N LEU A 174 -22.62 -3.29 24.43
CA LEU A 174 -22.03 -4.05 25.53
C LEU A 174 -21.93 -5.53 25.14
N ASP A 175 -20.76 -6.11 25.37
CA ASP A 175 -20.45 -7.50 25.03
C ASP A 175 -20.91 -8.44 26.14
N LYS A 176 -21.63 -9.50 25.79
CA LYS A 176 -22.11 -10.49 26.76
C LYS A 176 -20.99 -11.14 27.56
N ALA A 177 -19.78 -11.21 27.01
CA ALA A 177 -18.63 -11.83 27.65
C ALA A 177 -18.05 -10.99 28.79
N GLY A 178 -18.36 -9.68 28.83
CA GLY A 178 -17.83 -8.73 29.81
C GLY A 178 -17.02 -7.60 29.17
N TYR A 179 -16.13 -6.99 29.94
CA TYR A 179 -15.28 -5.88 29.50
C TYR A 179 -13.82 -6.11 29.88
N PHE A 180 -12.92 -5.42 29.17
CA PHE A 180 -11.48 -5.53 29.35
C PHE A 180 -10.86 -4.24 29.87
N VAL A 181 -9.92 -4.37 30.80
CA VAL A 181 -9.09 -3.28 31.32
C VAL A 181 -7.64 -3.54 30.92
N ILE A 182 -7.02 -2.57 30.25
CA ILE A 182 -5.66 -2.71 29.73
C ILE A 182 -4.66 -1.95 30.61
N LEU A 183 -3.66 -2.66 31.10
CA LEU A 183 -2.61 -2.18 32.01
C LEU A 183 -1.25 -2.33 31.33
N PRO A 184 -0.74 -1.26 30.68
CA PRO A 184 0.59 -1.29 30.10
C PRO A 184 1.68 -1.12 31.17
N SER A 185 2.70 -1.99 31.15
CA SER A 185 3.87 -1.90 32.01
C SER A 185 5.09 -1.45 31.24
N LYS A 186 5.58 -0.23 31.55
CA LYS A 186 6.82 0.30 30.97
C LYS A 186 8.07 -0.45 31.44
N LYS A 187 8.06 -0.95 32.68
CA LYS A 187 9.23 -1.61 33.27
C LYS A 187 9.54 -2.94 32.58
N THR A 188 8.51 -3.73 32.31
CA THR A 188 8.63 -5.07 31.71
C THR A 188 8.39 -5.07 30.20
N SER A 189 8.04 -3.92 29.61
CA SER A 189 7.61 -3.80 28.20
C SER A 189 6.53 -4.81 27.82
N SER A 190 5.58 -5.04 28.72
CA SER A 190 4.48 -5.99 28.57
C SER A 190 3.12 -5.31 28.81
N LEU A 191 2.08 -5.94 28.27
CA LEU A 191 0.68 -5.58 28.48
C LEU A 191 0.05 -6.64 29.37
N LEU A 192 -0.63 -6.19 30.42
CA LEU A 192 -1.55 -6.99 31.21
C LEU A 192 -2.97 -6.57 30.83
N VAL A 193 -3.82 -7.53 30.50
CA VAL A 193 -5.23 -7.31 30.21
C VAL A 193 -6.06 -8.08 31.21
N GLU A 194 -6.92 -7.39 31.93
CA GLU A 194 -7.85 -7.96 32.88
C GLU A 194 -9.23 -8.03 32.23
N HIS A 195 -9.88 -9.18 32.35
CA HIS A 195 -11.23 -9.40 31.83
C HIS A 195 -12.21 -9.52 32.99
N TYR A 196 -13.26 -8.72 32.97
CA TYR A 196 -14.24 -8.60 34.04
C TYR A 196 -15.65 -8.93 33.55
N SER A 197 -16.46 -9.54 34.41
CA SER A 197 -17.92 -9.56 34.22
C SER A 197 -18.53 -8.20 34.59
N TYR A 198 -19.76 -7.94 34.17
CA TYR A 198 -20.49 -6.71 34.56
C TYR A 198 -20.83 -6.63 36.04
N ASP A 199 -20.75 -7.74 36.77
CA ASP A 199 -20.83 -7.78 38.24
C ASP A 199 -19.48 -7.42 38.90
N ASN A 200 -18.55 -6.84 38.15
CA ASN A 200 -17.18 -6.49 38.55
C ASN A 200 -16.33 -7.67 39.03
N ARG A 201 -16.68 -8.91 38.63
CA ARG A 201 -15.88 -10.09 38.97
C ARG A 201 -14.74 -10.23 37.97
N LEU A 202 -13.49 -10.25 38.47
CA LEU A 202 -12.35 -10.58 37.64
C LEU A 202 -12.46 -12.03 37.15
N LEU A 203 -12.57 -12.20 35.84
CA LEU A 203 -12.69 -13.51 35.19
C LEU A 203 -11.34 -14.12 34.87
N ARG A 204 -10.35 -13.30 34.47
CA ARG A 204 -8.99 -13.74 34.08
C ARG A 204 -8.05 -12.55 33.84
N LYS A 205 -6.76 -12.87 33.83
CA LYS A 205 -5.66 -11.97 33.47
C LYS A 205 -4.90 -12.56 32.28
N ILE A 206 -4.57 -11.73 31.31
CA ILE A 206 -3.92 -12.11 30.06
C ILE A 206 -2.68 -11.25 29.90
N GLU A 207 -1.52 -11.87 29.91
CA GLU A 207 -0.24 -11.16 29.78
C GLU A 207 0.38 -11.44 28.42
N GLY A 208 0.89 -10.40 27.78
CA GLY A 208 1.54 -10.53 26.47
C GLY A 208 2.53 -9.40 26.20
N LYS A 209 3.46 -9.64 25.28
CA LYS A 209 4.44 -8.63 24.83
C LYS A 209 3.88 -7.70 23.75
N ASN A 210 2.82 -8.12 23.06
CA ASN A 210 2.19 -7.36 22.00
C ASN A 210 0.66 -7.59 22.02
N GLY A 211 -0.08 -6.62 21.49
CA GLY A 211 -1.53 -6.63 21.40
C GLY A 211 -2.06 -7.67 20.43
N ARG A 212 -1.28 -8.05 19.40
CA ARG A 212 -1.66 -9.08 18.43
C ARG A 212 -1.91 -10.42 19.09
N ASP A 213 -0.95 -10.89 19.86
CA ASP A 213 -1.03 -12.19 20.53
C ASP A 213 -2.16 -12.18 21.57
N ILE A 214 -2.35 -11.04 22.24
CA ILE A 214 -3.42 -10.87 23.23
C ILE A 214 -4.81 -10.96 22.59
N TYR A 215 -5.10 -10.16 21.55
CA TYR A 215 -6.44 -10.21 20.96
C TYR A 215 -6.70 -11.53 20.22
N LEU A 216 -5.66 -12.16 19.65
CA LEU A 216 -5.82 -13.50 19.05
C LEU A 216 -6.13 -14.55 20.10
N THR A 217 -5.46 -14.51 21.26
CA THR A 217 -5.77 -15.40 22.39
C THR A 217 -7.22 -15.21 22.86
N ILE A 218 -7.67 -13.95 22.97
CA ILE A 218 -9.06 -13.62 23.37
C ILE A 218 -10.08 -14.17 22.36
N ILE A 219 -9.80 -14.04 21.06
CA ILE A 219 -10.65 -14.55 19.98
C ILE A 219 -10.69 -16.08 19.98
N GLU A 220 -9.53 -16.73 20.05
CA GLU A 220 -9.41 -18.20 20.03
C GLU A 220 -10.18 -18.85 21.18
N ASN A 221 -10.19 -18.21 22.35
CA ASN A 221 -10.91 -18.69 23.53
C ASN A 221 -12.38 -18.21 23.60
N ASN A 222 -12.89 -17.51 22.59
CA ASN A 222 -14.25 -16.96 22.55
C ASN A 222 -14.58 -16.05 23.76
N TRP A 223 -13.61 -15.25 24.21
CA TRP A 223 -13.79 -14.33 25.35
C TRP A 223 -14.30 -12.95 24.95
N VAL A 224 -14.53 -12.72 23.66
CA VAL A 224 -15.20 -11.56 23.09
C VAL A 224 -16.26 -12.07 22.13
N SER A 225 -17.47 -11.54 22.21
CA SER A 225 -18.61 -12.01 21.39
C SER A 225 -19.14 -10.95 20.44
N ASP A 226 -18.91 -9.66 20.73
CA ASP A 226 -19.34 -8.56 19.87
C ASP A 226 -18.21 -8.06 18.96
N LEU A 227 -18.50 -7.89 17.66
CA LEU A 227 -17.52 -7.43 16.68
C LEU A 227 -17.08 -5.98 16.91
N GLY A 228 -17.99 -5.13 17.39
CA GLY A 228 -17.69 -3.75 17.76
C GLY A 228 -16.77 -3.70 18.97
N HIS A 229 -17.02 -4.55 19.97
CA HIS A 229 -16.13 -4.69 21.13
C HIS A 229 -14.76 -5.25 20.74
N ALA A 230 -14.69 -6.27 19.88
CA ALA A 230 -13.42 -6.80 19.36
C ALA A 230 -12.62 -5.73 18.60
N ALA A 231 -13.28 -4.92 17.77
CA ALA A 231 -12.64 -3.81 17.06
C ALA A 231 -12.15 -2.72 18.02
N TYR A 232 -12.94 -2.37 19.04
CA TYR A 232 -12.55 -1.42 20.08
C TYR A 232 -11.36 -1.94 20.91
N LEU A 233 -11.37 -3.20 21.32
CA LEU A 233 -10.28 -3.84 22.04
C LEU A 233 -8.96 -3.80 21.24
N GLY A 234 -9.01 -4.15 19.95
CA GLY A 234 -7.84 -4.06 19.06
C GLY A 234 -7.27 -2.64 18.95
N LYS A 235 -8.16 -1.63 18.86
CA LYS A 235 -7.77 -0.20 18.87
C LYS A 235 -7.06 0.18 20.17
N GLU A 236 -7.63 -0.18 21.32
CA GLU A 236 -7.06 0.19 22.62
C GLU A 236 -5.74 -0.54 22.91
N LEU A 237 -5.61 -1.81 22.53
CA LEU A 237 -4.34 -2.56 22.63
C LEU A 237 -3.23 -1.90 21.81
N ALA A 238 -3.52 -1.49 20.56
CA ALA A 238 -2.54 -0.80 19.73
C ALA A 238 -2.10 0.54 20.34
N ARG A 239 -3.04 1.28 20.96
CA ARG A 239 -2.73 2.51 21.69
C ARG A 239 -1.86 2.25 22.92
N ALA A 240 -2.15 1.18 23.67
CA ALA A 240 -1.37 0.78 24.83
C ALA A 240 0.07 0.42 24.43
N GLU A 241 0.27 -0.37 23.38
CA GLU A 241 1.61 -0.66 22.83
C GLU A 241 2.36 0.60 22.43
N LEU A 242 1.69 1.51 21.73
CA LEU A 242 2.29 2.77 21.29
C LEU A 242 2.69 3.64 22.50
N SER A 243 1.89 3.64 23.55
CA SER A 243 2.19 4.38 24.78
C SER A 243 3.48 3.89 25.46
N ILE A 244 3.73 2.58 25.47
CA ILE A 244 4.98 1.99 25.98
C ILE A 244 6.14 2.45 25.10
N LYS A 245 6.03 2.29 23.78
CA LYS A 245 7.08 2.65 22.81
C LYS A 245 7.45 4.13 22.83
N LYS A 246 6.49 5.01 23.08
CA LYS A 246 6.65 6.46 23.08
C LYS A 246 6.82 7.06 24.48
N GLY A 247 6.76 6.25 25.52
CA GLY A 247 6.82 6.72 26.90
C GLY A 247 5.63 7.59 27.33
N LEU A 248 4.51 7.55 26.62
CA LEU A 248 3.32 8.36 26.89
C LEU A 248 2.49 7.80 28.05
N LYS A 249 1.55 8.59 28.58
CA LYS A 249 0.54 8.12 29.52
C LYS A 249 -0.58 7.43 28.73
N PHE A 250 -0.96 6.23 29.16
CA PHE A 250 -2.11 5.52 28.62
C PHE A 250 -3.33 5.76 29.51
N VAL A 251 -4.45 6.10 28.88
CA VAL A 251 -5.78 6.15 29.49
C VAL A 251 -6.70 5.49 28.46
N GLN A 252 -7.34 4.39 28.88
CA GLN A 252 -8.30 3.68 28.04
C GLN A 252 -9.54 4.55 27.85
N ASP A 253 -10.05 4.62 26.63
CA ASP A 253 -11.29 5.38 26.36
C ASP A 253 -12.47 4.73 27.08
N GLY A 254 -13.46 5.49 27.55
CA GLY A 254 -14.75 4.89 27.89
C GLY A 254 -15.43 4.35 26.61
N ALA A 255 -15.89 3.10 26.65
CA ALA A 255 -16.77 2.53 25.64
C ALA A 255 -18.18 3.13 25.77
#